data_AF-V4LA47-F1
#
_entry.id   AF-V4LA47-F1
#
_cell.length_a   1.000
_cell.length_b   1.000
_cell.length_c   1.000
_cell.angle_alpha   90.00
_cell.angle_beta   90.00
_cell.angle_gamma   90.00
#
_symmetry.space_group_name_H-M   'P 1'
#
loop_
_entity.id
_entity.type
_entity.pdbx_description
1 polymer ?
#
loop_
_entity_poly.entity_id
_entity_poly.type
_entity_poly.pdbx_seq_one_letter_code
_entity_poly.pdbx_strand_id
1 'polypeptide(L)' 'MALDSAILMEDEPSAITVDSSESEKYWYERWKLFNRLSLNLMRLMMAESMKPLMPKTEKARKFLQKIKECSQSD' A
#
# COMPACT_ATOMS: atom_id res chain seq x y z
N MET A 1 -13.03 -6.88 -5.71
CA MET A 1 -11.59 -6.62 -5.64
C MET A 1 -11.27 -5.28 -6.32
N ALA A 2 -11.75 -4.17 -5.75
CA ALA A 2 -11.52 -2.82 -6.31
C ALA A 2 -10.32 -2.12 -5.64
N LEU A 3 -10.08 -2.38 -4.35
CA LEU A 3 -9.01 -1.76 -3.56
C LEU A 3 -7.62 -2.28 -3.98
N ASP A 4 -7.49 -3.59 -4.12
CA ASP A 4 -6.30 -4.26 -4.61
C ASP A 4 -5.94 -3.82 -6.03
N SER A 5 -6.93 -3.70 -6.91
CA SER A 5 -6.74 -3.15 -8.26
C SER A 5 -6.23 -1.70 -8.23
N ALA A 6 -6.80 -0.84 -7.38
CA ALA A 6 -6.37 0.56 -7.23
C ALA A 6 -4.92 0.68 -6.70
N ILE A 7 -4.54 -0.14 -5.72
CA ILE A 7 -3.18 -0.14 -5.15
C ILE A 7 -2.13 -0.66 -6.16
N LEU A 8 -2.51 -1.59 -7.02
CA LEU A 8 -1.65 -2.11 -8.08
C LEU A 8 -1.49 -1.13 -9.25
N MET A 9 -2.45 -0.22 -9.45
CA MET A 9 -2.38 0.81 -10.49
C MET A 9 -1.66 2.09 -10.04
N GLU A 10 -1.72 2.46 -8.76
CA GLU A 10 -1.01 3.65 -8.27
C GLU A 10 0.48 3.37 -8.06
N ASP A 11 1.30 3.76 -9.03
CA ASP A 11 2.76 3.70 -8.90
C ASP A 11 3.27 4.67 -7.83
N GLU A 12 4.36 4.29 -7.19
CA GLU A 12 4.99 5.13 -6.16
C GLU A 12 5.56 6.40 -6.82
N PRO A 13 5.07 7.59 -6.44
CA PRO A 13 5.61 8.84 -6.96
C PRO A 13 7.05 9.03 -6.45
N SER A 14 7.86 9.73 -7.24
CA SER A 14 9.22 10.09 -6.85
C SER A 14 9.25 10.80 -5.50
N ALA A 15 10.31 10.55 -4.73
CA ALA A 15 10.51 11.25 -3.47
C ALA A 15 10.55 12.77 -3.70
N ILE A 16 9.79 13.50 -2.90
CA ILE A 16 9.76 14.96 -2.92
C ILE A 16 11.14 15.51 -2.54
N THR A 17 11.62 16.47 -3.32
CA THR A 17 12.83 17.23 -3.05
C THR A 17 12.49 18.70 -2.79
N VAL A 18 13.49 19.51 -2.42
CA VAL A 18 13.31 20.96 -2.24
C VAL A 18 12.76 21.61 -3.51
N ASP A 19 13.22 21.13 -4.68
CA ASP A 19 12.89 21.66 -6.00
C ASP A 19 11.54 21.16 -6.55
N SER A 20 10.87 20.24 -5.85
CA SER A 20 9.57 19.73 -6.30
C SER A 20 8.51 20.82 -6.29
N SER A 21 7.71 20.83 -7.35
CA SER A 21 6.54 21.68 -7.52
C SER A 21 5.48 21.40 -6.46
N GLU A 22 4.58 22.37 -6.26
CA GLU A 22 3.46 22.23 -5.34
C GLU A 22 2.50 21.09 -5.74
N SER A 23 2.31 20.88 -7.05
CA SER A 23 1.51 19.78 -7.56
C SER A 23 2.15 18.42 -7.27
N GLU A 24 3.46 18.26 -7.46
CA GLU A 24 4.18 17.02 -7.09
C GLU A 24 4.07 16.74 -5.59
N LYS A 25 4.28 17.76 -4.76
CA LYS A 25 4.11 17.68 -3.29
C LYS A 25 2.70 17.25 -2.91
N TYR A 26 1.69 17.84 -3.52
CA TYR A 26 0.28 17.48 -3.32
C TYR A 26 0.01 16.02 -3.70
N TRP A 27 0.47 15.58 -4.88
CA TRP A 27 0.31 14.21 -5.34
C TRP A 27 0.99 13.20 -4.43
N TYR A 28 2.21 13.48 -3.98
CA TYR A 28 2.94 12.61 -3.06
C TYR A 28 2.22 12.46 -1.71
N GLU A 29 1.74 13.56 -1.12
CA GLU A 29 1.00 13.49 0.15
C GLU A 29 -0.34 12.75 -0.01
N ARG A 30 -1.03 12.96 -1.14
CA ARG A 30 -2.26 12.21 -1.47
C ARG A 30 -2.00 10.72 -1.59
N TRP A 31 -0.95 10.33 -2.33
CA TRP A 31 -0.54 8.94 -2.48
C TRP A 31 -0.15 8.31 -1.13
N LYS A 32 0.63 9.02 -0.32
CA LYS A 32 1.06 8.57 1.01
C LYS A 32 -0.13 8.33 1.94
N LEU A 33 -1.11 9.24 1.94
CA LEU A 33 -2.34 9.10 2.71
C LEU A 33 -3.15 7.88 2.21
N PHE A 34 -3.36 7.77 0.91
CA PHE A 34 -4.07 6.65 0.31
C PHE A 34 -3.44 5.30 0.65
N ASN A 35 -2.11 5.21 0.53
CA ASN A 35 -1.32 4.05 0.87
C ASN A 35 -1.49 3.65 2.35
N ARG A 36 -1.45 4.62 3.28
CA ARG A 36 -1.67 4.38 4.71
C ARG A 36 -3.09 3.89 5.02
N LEU A 37 -4.10 4.53 4.43
CA LEU A 37 -5.51 4.17 4.65
C LEU A 37 -5.80 2.77 4.12
N SER A 38 -5.32 2.47 2.90
CA SER A 38 -5.42 1.16 2.28
C SER A 38 -4.79 0.07 3.14
N LEU A 39 -3.60 0.32 3.67
CA LEU A 39 -2.91 -0.61 4.55
C LEU A 39 -3.67 -0.88 5.84
N ASN A 40 -4.19 0.16 6.50
CA ASN A 40 -4.98 -0.01 7.72
C ASN A 40 -6.27 -0.79 7.46
N LEU A 41 -6.96 -0.53 6.34
CA LEU A 41 -8.15 -1.25 5.95
C LEU A 41 -7.84 -2.74 5.70
N MET A 42 -6.77 -3.04 4.97
CA MET A 42 -6.35 -4.43 4.74
C MET A 42 -6.00 -5.16 6.05
N ARG A 43 -5.33 -4.50 6.99
CA ARG A 43 -5.04 -5.07 8.32
C ARG A 43 -6.30 -5.31 9.15
N LEU A 44 -7.27 -4.40 9.07
CA LEU A 44 -8.55 -4.51 9.77
C LEU A 44 -9.39 -5.67 9.23
N MET A 45 -9.41 -5.83 7.91
CA MET A 45 -10.20 -6.87 7.23
C MET A 45 -9.53 -8.24 7.23
N MET A 46 -8.28 -8.34 7.67
CA MET A 46 -7.54 -9.60 7.73
C MET A 46 -8.06 -10.48 8.88
N ALA A 47 -8.29 -11.76 8.58
CA ALA A 47 -8.71 -12.73 9.58
C ALA A 47 -7.66 -12.86 10.71
N GLU A 48 -8.11 -13.12 11.93
CA GLU A 48 -7.21 -13.19 13.09
C GLU A 48 -6.15 -14.29 12.96
N SER A 49 -6.50 -15.41 12.34
CA SER A 49 -5.60 -16.51 12.01
C SER A 49 -4.45 -16.09 11.08
N MET A 50 -4.63 -15.03 10.30
CA MET A 50 -3.62 -14.52 9.36
C MET A 50 -2.78 -13.38 9.95
N LYS A 51 -3.13 -12.84 11.12
CA LYS A 51 -2.35 -11.77 11.80
C LYS A 51 -0.85 -12.14 11.98
N PRO A 52 -0.46 -13.38 12.30
CA PRO A 52 0.97 -13.74 12.39
C PRO A 52 1.71 -13.66 11.05
N LEU A 53 1.00 -13.85 9.94
CA LEU A 53 1.56 -13.79 8.58
C LEU A 53 1.62 -12.36 8.04
N MET A 54 1.17 -11.38 8.82
CA MET A 54 0.98 -10.02 8.36
C MET A 54 2.33 -9.36 7.99
N PRO A 55 2.50 -8.92 6.74
CA PRO A 55 3.76 -8.31 6.31
C PRO A 55 4.12 -7.04 7.08
N LYS A 56 5.36 -6.97 7.57
CA LYS A 56 5.95 -5.76 8.17
C LYS A 56 6.40 -4.79 7.07
N THR A 57 5.45 -4.03 6.52
CA THR A 57 5.69 -3.00 5.50
C THR A 57 4.73 -1.84 5.71
N GLU A 58 5.17 -0.64 5.35
CA GLU A 58 4.36 0.57 5.33
C GLU A 58 3.77 0.86 3.95
N LYS A 59 4.15 0.07 2.94
CA LYS A 59 3.65 0.20 1.55
C LYS A 59 2.55 -0.83 1.29
N ALA A 60 1.36 -0.35 0.95
CA ALA A 60 0.17 -1.13 0.62
C ALA A 60 0.42 -2.10 -0.55
N ARG A 61 1.11 -1.65 -1.60
CA ARG A 61 1.47 -2.51 -2.74
C ARG A 61 2.36 -3.69 -2.32
N LYS A 62 3.43 -3.42 -1.56
CA LYS A 62 4.31 -4.47 -1.02
C LYS A 62 3.57 -5.41 -0.06
N PHE A 63 2.60 -4.88 0.69
CA PHE A 63 1.76 -5.68 1.59
C PHE A 63 0.92 -6.69 0.81
N LEU A 64 0.20 -6.23 -0.22
CA LEU A 64 -0.61 -7.08 -1.10
C LEU A 64 0.24 -8.13 -1.82
N GLN A 65 1.39 -7.73 -2.37
CA GLN A 65 2.28 -8.65 -3.06
C GLN A 65 2.72 -9.80 -2.16
N LYS A 66 3.15 -9.50 -0.92
CA LYS A 66 3.55 -10.52 0.05
C LYS A 66 2.40 -11.45 0.45
N ILE A 67 1.20 -10.91 0.62
CA ILE A 67 0.02 -11.75 0.91
C ILE A 67 -0.26 -12.70 -0.26
N LYS A 68 -0.16 -12.20 -1.50
CA LYS A 68 -0.36 -13.00 -2.70
C LYS A 68 0.69 -14.10 -2.81
N GLU A 69 1.96 -13.80 -2.55
CA GLU A 69 3.05 -14.78 -2.51
C GLU A 69 2.78 -15.87 -1.45
N CYS A 70 2.33 -15.51 -0.26
CA CYS A 70 1.96 -16.48 0.78
C CYS A 70 0.75 -17.33 0.41
N SER A 71 -0.18 -16.80 -0.39
CA SER A 71 -1.39 -17.51 -0.83
C SER A 71 -1.15 -18.41 -2.04
N GLN A 72 -0.01 -18.25 -2.73
CA GLN A 72 0.38 -19.04 -3.89
C GLN A 72 1.45 -20.10 -3.57
N SER A 73 1.85 -20.22 -2.29
CA SER A 73 2.90 -21.16 -1.85
C SER A 73 2.38 -22.56 -1.50
N ASP A 74 1.28 -23.01 -2.10
CA ASP A 74 0.78 -24.40 -2.04
C ASP A 74 0.97 -25.10 -3.39
#